data_AF-A0A958H403-F1
#
_entry.id   AF-A0A958H403-F1
#
_cell.length_a   1.000
_cell.length_b   1.000
_cell.length_c   1.000
_cell.angle_alpha   90.00
_cell.angle_beta   90.00
_cell.angle_gamma   90.00
#
_symmetry.space_group_name_H-M   'P 1'
#
loop_
_entity.id
_entity.type
_entity.pdbx_description
1 polymer ?
#
loop_
_entity_poly.entity_id
_entity_poly.type
_entity_poly.pdbx_seq_one_letter_code
_entity_poly.pdbx_strand_id
1 'polypeptide(L)'
;MKKLMMVFVVTTLLINVAPRPTLAQEPVECAEEYTVQAGDWLSRIAEKYFGDVLAFDRIVAANNASSDDAYPDIANPDVIEPGLVLCLPADGMTAQPSQPEAEAGASPELVGPSWLWQQTLMNNGDLFVPDDSGSYLIQFQPDGTAFIQADCNQVRAGYTVDGNLLTIEPGPSTLVACPEGSLGDQFVRNLSAANSFFFDDAGDLLIDLKFDSGTMRFSSQSNDLAGSNWIVTSYNNGQEAVVNTMTDTELTANFGTDGRVSGNAGCNNYNAGFTVDGNNITIELGISTMMFCDQPEGVMDQEQQFLAALSSAATYQIMGNTMQMRTADDALAAIFMRAPASEEAPAEVTPTEEPAPSGTAEPTVEPTAEPTAEPTGEPTEEPSPSPTDEG
;
A
#
# COMPACT_ATOMS: atom_id res chain seq x y z
N MET A 1 -17.32 -11.00 101.38
CA MET A 1 -16.50 -11.55 100.27
C MET A 1 -16.85 -10.82 98.99
N LYS A 2 -15.83 -10.20 98.36
CA LYS A 2 -15.71 -9.68 96.97
C LYS A 2 -16.88 -8.93 96.31
N LYS A 3 -16.62 -7.66 95.96
CA LYS A 3 -16.96 -6.92 94.71
C LYS A 3 -17.00 -5.43 95.03
N LEU A 4 -16.48 -4.45 94.29
CA LEU A 4 -15.53 -4.29 93.19
C LEU A 4 -15.37 -2.75 93.12
N MET A 5 -14.15 -2.23 93.00
CA MET A 5 -13.87 -0.78 92.90
C MET A 5 -14.53 -0.15 91.67
N MET A 6 -14.92 1.13 91.76
CA MET A 6 -14.90 2.02 90.60
C MET A 6 -14.55 3.45 91.05
N VAL A 7 -13.33 3.86 90.74
CA VAL A 7 -12.82 5.23 90.84
C VAL A 7 -12.95 5.84 89.45
N PHE A 8 -13.71 6.93 89.31
CA PHE A 8 -13.71 7.75 88.09
C PHE A 8 -12.73 8.91 88.27
N VAL A 9 -11.62 8.86 87.54
CA VAL A 9 -10.65 9.95 87.41
C VAL A 9 -11.16 10.88 86.32
N VAL A 10 -11.33 12.17 86.65
CA VAL A 10 -11.66 13.24 85.70
C VAL A 10 -10.34 13.79 85.14
N THR A 11 -10.11 13.57 83.85
CA THR A 11 -8.92 14.05 83.13
C THR A 11 -9.29 15.30 82.32
N THR A 12 -8.72 16.44 82.67
CA THR A 12 -8.82 17.70 81.91
C THR A 12 -7.92 17.65 80.67
N LEU A 13 -8.52 17.75 79.48
CA LEU A 13 -7.85 17.78 78.19
C LEU A 13 -7.44 19.21 77.83
N LEU A 14 -6.14 19.52 77.92
CA LEU A 14 -5.53 20.75 77.42
C LEU A 14 -5.35 20.63 75.89
N ILE A 15 -6.12 21.41 75.12
CA ILE A 15 -5.96 21.51 73.66
C ILE A 15 -4.81 22.48 73.36
N ASN A 16 -3.65 21.94 72.99
CA ASN A 16 -2.56 22.71 72.40
C ASN A 16 -2.92 23.04 70.93
N VAL A 17 -3.28 24.30 70.66
CA VAL A 17 -3.36 24.82 69.28
C VAL A 17 -1.96 25.24 68.86
N ALA A 18 -1.20 24.32 68.27
CA ALA A 18 0.02 24.69 67.56
C ALA A 18 -0.36 25.43 66.26
N PRO A 19 0.33 26.54 65.90
CA PRO A 19 0.15 27.14 64.58
C PRO A 19 0.55 26.09 63.53
N ARG A 20 -0.34 25.84 62.57
CA ARG A 20 -0.01 25.00 61.42
C ARG A 20 1.13 25.70 60.67
N PRO A 21 2.24 25.02 60.34
CA PRO A 21 3.20 25.58 59.41
C PRO A 21 2.45 25.83 58.10
N THR A 22 2.46 27.08 57.64
CA THR A 22 2.16 27.38 56.24
C THR A 22 3.27 26.69 55.44
N LEU A 23 2.94 25.60 54.74
CA LEU A 23 3.83 25.08 53.72
C LEU A 23 3.91 26.17 52.64
N ALA A 24 5.04 26.88 52.59
CA ALA A 24 5.38 27.62 51.39
C ALA A 24 5.48 26.58 50.26
N GLN A 25 4.71 26.75 49.18
CA GLN A 25 4.94 25.97 47.97
C GLN A 25 6.38 26.23 47.54
N GLU A 26 7.14 25.16 47.32
CA GLU A 26 8.46 25.27 46.71
C GLU A 26 8.31 25.95 45.34
N PRO A 27 9.25 26.83 44.94
CA PRO A 27 9.17 27.50 43.65
C PRO A 27 9.11 26.43 42.55
N VAL A 28 8.18 26.61 41.61
CA VAL A 28 8.05 25.72 40.44
C VAL A 28 9.26 25.97 39.55
N GLU A 29 10.35 25.24 39.78
CA GLU A 29 11.51 25.31 38.90
C GLU A 29 11.18 24.60 37.58
N CYS A 30 11.45 25.30 36.47
CA CYS A 30 11.35 24.73 35.13
C CYS A 30 12.38 23.62 35.00
N ALA A 31 11.90 22.39 34.94
CA ALA A 31 12.75 21.21 34.90
C ALA A 31 13.18 20.87 33.48
N GLU A 32 12.32 21.19 32.51
CA GLU A 32 12.57 21.04 31.08
C GLU A 32 11.92 22.22 30.33
N GLU A 33 12.57 22.69 29.27
CA GLU A 33 12.04 23.71 28.37
C GLU A 33 11.57 23.05 27.06
N TYR A 34 10.40 23.43 26.58
CA TYR A 34 9.88 22.93 25.31
C TYR A 34 9.51 24.07 24.36
N THR A 35 10.08 24.09 23.16
CA THR A 35 9.68 25.04 22.12
C THR A 35 8.56 24.46 21.26
N VAL A 36 7.39 25.07 21.30
CA VAL A 36 6.20 24.69 20.53
C VAL A 36 6.50 24.65 19.04
N GLN A 37 6.10 23.58 18.37
CA GLN A 37 6.23 23.39 16.93
C GLN A 37 4.88 23.57 16.23
N ALA A 38 4.90 23.73 14.91
CA ALA A 38 3.67 23.77 14.12
C ALA A 38 2.90 22.45 14.25
N GLY A 39 1.64 22.51 14.69
CA GLY A 39 0.78 21.33 14.89
C GLY A 39 0.76 20.77 16.32
N ASP A 40 1.47 21.41 17.26
CA ASP A 40 1.42 21.07 18.68
C ASP A 40 0.14 21.55 19.37
N TRP A 41 -0.25 20.80 20.40
CA TRP A 41 -1.37 21.08 21.30
C TRP A 41 -0.88 20.78 22.71
N LEU A 42 -1.30 21.55 23.72
CA LEU A 42 -0.82 21.33 25.09
C LEU A 42 -1.12 19.91 25.63
N SER A 43 -2.23 19.30 25.21
CA SER A 43 -2.57 17.91 25.57
C SER A 43 -1.60 16.88 24.97
N ARG A 44 -1.11 17.09 23.75
CA ARG A 44 -0.10 16.21 23.12
C ARG A 44 1.27 16.38 23.78
N ILE A 45 1.62 17.61 24.15
CA ILE A 45 2.83 17.87 24.94
C ILE A 45 2.67 17.22 26.33
N ALA A 46 1.49 17.30 26.93
CA ALA A 46 1.23 16.71 28.23
C ALA A 46 1.31 15.18 28.20
N GLU A 47 0.74 14.55 27.17
CA GLU A 47 0.89 13.13 26.91
C GLU A 47 2.36 12.73 26.77
N LYS A 48 3.12 13.50 25.98
CA LYS A 48 4.54 13.25 25.74
C LYS A 48 5.40 13.32 27.00
N TYR A 49 5.17 14.29 27.88
CA TYR A 49 6.05 14.57 29.02
C TYR A 49 5.53 14.04 30.37
N PHE A 50 4.22 13.82 30.50
CA PHE A 50 3.59 13.32 31.74
C PHE A 50 2.88 11.98 31.54
N GLY A 51 2.77 11.46 30.31
CA GLY A 51 2.03 10.24 30.02
C GLY A 51 0.51 10.38 30.19
N ASP A 52 0.01 11.62 30.27
CA ASP A 52 -1.40 11.92 30.51
C ASP A 52 -1.83 13.12 29.66
N VAL A 53 -2.71 12.88 28.69
CA VAL A 53 -3.30 13.93 27.82
C VAL A 53 -4.05 15.00 28.60
N LEU A 54 -4.56 14.68 29.81
CA LEU A 54 -5.29 15.59 30.67
C LEU A 54 -4.36 16.42 31.58
N ALA A 55 -3.05 16.14 31.58
CA ALA A 55 -2.08 16.86 32.38
C ALA A 55 -1.67 18.23 31.79
N PHE A 56 -2.32 18.69 30.71
CA PHE A 56 -2.01 19.97 30.07
C PHE A 56 -2.17 21.17 31.01
N ASP A 57 -3.12 21.10 31.95
CA ASP A 57 -3.31 22.13 32.97
C ASP A 57 -2.06 22.36 33.83
N ARG A 58 -1.20 21.35 33.96
CA ARG A 58 0.05 21.44 34.72
C ARG A 58 1.10 22.27 33.99
N ILE A 59 1.13 22.16 32.65
CA ILE A 59 1.98 22.98 31.79
C ILE A 59 1.53 24.44 31.90
N VAL A 60 0.22 24.70 31.79
CA VAL A 60 -0.33 26.05 31.92
C VAL A 60 -0.01 26.65 33.30
N ALA A 61 -0.21 25.87 34.37
CA ALA A 61 0.04 26.32 35.73
C ALA A 61 1.53 26.63 35.97
N ALA A 62 2.44 25.79 35.50
CA ALA A 62 3.88 25.99 35.66
C ALA A 62 4.38 27.18 34.84
N ASN A 63 3.98 27.28 33.59
CA ASN A 63 4.34 28.39 32.70
C ASN A 63 3.89 29.74 33.28
N ASN A 64 2.63 29.84 33.71
CA ASN A 64 2.10 31.08 34.26
C ASN A 64 2.64 31.38 35.68
N ALA A 65 3.05 30.37 36.44
CA ALA A 65 3.73 30.57 37.73
C ALA A 65 5.17 31.09 37.56
N SER A 66 5.82 30.75 36.44
CA SER A 66 7.18 31.15 36.08
C SER A 66 7.22 32.29 35.05
N SER A 67 6.10 32.99 34.87
CA SER A 67 5.89 34.00 33.82
C SER A 67 6.96 35.10 33.82
N ASP A 68 7.67 35.22 32.70
CA ASP A 68 8.66 36.24 32.42
C ASP A 68 8.85 36.44 30.89
N ASP A 69 9.91 37.12 30.47
CA ASP A 69 10.21 37.33 29.04
C ASP A 69 10.51 36.01 28.28
N ALA A 70 10.91 34.94 28.98
CA ALA A 70 11.17 33.62 28.42
C ALA A 70 9.92 32.74 28.38
N TYR A 71 9.00 32.90 29.32
CA TYR A 71 7.73 32.16 29.40
C TYR A 71 6.51 33.09 29.43
N PRO A 72 5.99 33.53 28.25
CA PRO A 72 4.79 34.36 28.20
C PRO A 72 3.57 33.66 28.80
N ASP A 73 2.70 34.42 29.47
CA ASP A 73 1.44 33.91 30.05
C ASP A 73 0.54 33.24 28.99
N ILE A 74 0.13 32.00 29.28
CA ILE A 74 -0.86 31.27 28.51
C ILE A 74 -2.24 31.67 29.02
N ALA A 75 -2.84 32.67 28.36
CA ALA A 75 -4.19 33.13 28.68
C ALA A 75 -5.29 32.19 28.14
N ASN A 76 -5.02 31.50 27.04
CA ASN A 76 -5.91 30.50 26.45
C ASN A 76 -5.13 29.21 26.16
N PRO A 77 -5.37 28.11 26.91
CA PRO A 77 -4.70 26.83 26.71
C PRO A 77 -4.93 26.20 25.31
N ASP A 78 -6.00 26.60 24.62
CA ASP A 78 -6.31 26.09 23.27
C ASP A 78 -5.50 26.80 22.16
N VAL A 79 -4.72 27.83 22.50
CA VAL A 79 -3.97 28.64 21.52
C VAL A 79 -2.52 28.79 21.97
N ILE A 80 -1.64 28.01 21.33
CA ILE A 80 -0.19 28.11 21.45
C ILE A 80 0.42 28.34 20.06
N GLU A 81 1.42 29.23 19.98
CA GLU A 81 2.05 29.58 18.71
C GLU A 81 3.40 28.87 18.54
N PRO A 82 3.77 28.43 17.33
CA PRO A 82 5.08 27.88 17.07
C PRO A 82 6.19 28.85 17.46
N GLY A 83 7.20 28.36 18.17
CA GLY A 83 8.29 29.16 18.74
C GLY A 83 8.06 29.63 20.18
N LEU A 84 6.86 29.45 20.74
CA LEU A 84 6.60 29.66 22.16
C LEU A 84 7.42 28.67 23.00
N VAL A 85 8.18 29.16 23.98
CA VAL A 85 8.90 28.31 24.93
C VAL A 85 8.02 28.07 26.16
N LEU A 86 7.84 26.80 26.52
CA LEU A 86 7.03 26.35 27.65
C LEU A 86 7.92 25.84 28.77
N CYS A 87 7.56 26.22 30.00
CA CYS A 87 8.14 25.66 31.22
C CYS A 87 7.40 24.38 31.61
N LEU A 88 8.10 23.24 31.65
CA LEU A 88 7.55 21.96 32.10
C LEU A 88 7.98 21.66 33.55
N PRO A 89 7.06 21.40 34.49
CA PRO A 89 7.40 21.12 35.89
C PRO A 89 7.92 19.70 36.09
N ALA A 90 8.93 19.52 36.95
CA ALA A 90 9.47 18.19 37.31
C ALA A 90 8.43 17.24 37.90
N ASP A 91 7.43 17.79 38.60
CA ASP A 91 6.40 17.00 39.26
C ASP A 91 5.64 16.17 38.23
N GLY A 92 5.51 14.87 38.49
CA GLY A 92 4.83 13.91 37.60
C GLY A 92 5.38 13.81 36.18
N MET A 93 6.55 14.39 35.86
CA MET A 93 7.30 13.97 34.69
C MET A 93 7.58 12.48 34.83
N THR A 94 7.22 11.71 33.82
CA THR A 94 7.77 10.37 33.71
C THR A 94 9.27 10.58 33.47
N ALA A 95 10.12 10.01 34.34
CA ALA A 95 11.57 10.11 34.17
C ALA A 95 11.89 9.76 32.72
N GLN A 96 12.35 10.76 31.96
CA GLN A 96 12.48 10.68 30.51
C GLN A 96 13.08 9.32 30.17
N PRO A 97 12.32 8.39 29.57
CA PRO A 97 12.94 7.19 29.10
C PRO A 97 13.83 7.68 27.97
N SER A 98 15.14 7.59 28.19
CA SER A 98 16.09 7.42 27.10
C SER A 98 15.45 6.40 26.18
N GLN A 99 14.95 6.90 25.06
CA GLN A 99 14.20 6.20 24.01
C GLN A 99 14.25 4.68 24.21
N PRO A 100 13.19 4.04 24.74
CA PRO A 100 12.98 2.67 24.35
C PRO A 100 12.76 2.77 22.84
N GLU A 101 13.57 2.09 22.04
CA GLU A 101 13.03 1.54 20.79
C GLU A 101 11.68 0.94 21.17
N ALA A 102 10.61 1.66 20.84
CA ALA A 102 9.31 1.06 20.84
C ALA A 102 9.44 -0.06 19.83
N GLU A 103 9.47 -1.30 20.31
CA GLU A 103 8.90 -2.40 19.55
C GLU A 103 7.40 -2.09 19.38
N ALA A 104 7.09 -1.05 18.59
CA ALA A 104 5.82 -0.93 17.91
C ALA A 104 5.86 -2.08 16.93
N GLY A 105 5.27 -3.21 17.33
CA GLY A 105 5.27 -4.40 16.52
C GLY A 105 4.69 -4.04 15.16
N ALA A 106 5.51 -4.08 14.12
CA ALA A 106 5.02 -4.14 12.76
C ALA A 106 3.96 -5.25 12.72
N SER A 107 2.73 -4.93 12.29
CA SER A 107 1.75 -6.00 12.09
C SER A 107 2.27 -6.87 10.94
N PRO A 108 2.55 -8.16 11.15
CA PRO A 108 3.08 -9.03 10.10
C PRO A 108 2.09 -9.18 8.94
N GLU A 109 0.80 -8.90 9.17
CA GLU A 109 -0.25 -8.93 8.14
C GLU A 109 -0.18 -7.74 7.18
N LEU A 110 0.39 -6.61 7.61
CA LEU A 110 0.58 -5.43 6.75
C LEU A 110 1.89 -5.50 5.94
N VAL A 111 2.88 -6.23 6.45
CA VAL A 111 4.23 -6.30 5.88
C VAL A 111 4.31 -7.35 4.78
N GLY A 112 5.03 -7.04 3.70
CA GLY A 112 5.25 -7.96 2.57
C GLY A 112 4.66 -7.46 1.26
N PRO A 113 3.33 -7.35 1.13
CA PRO A 113 2.70 -6.86 -0.11
C PRO A 113 2.87 -5.35 -0.27
N SER A 114 2.66 -4.89 -1.49
CA SER A 114 2.35 -3.49 -1.78
C SER A 114 0.84 -3.31 -1.67
N TRP A 115 0.38 -2.32 -0.92
CA TRP A 115 -1.05 -2.01 -0.79
C TRP A 115 -1.41 -0.91 -1.77
N LEU A 116 -2.17 -1.24 -2.82
CA LEU A 116 -2.54 -0.33 -3.91
C LEU A 116 -3.85 0.36 -3.56
N TRP A 117 -3.84 1.68 -3.51
CA TRP A 117 -5.01 2.46 -3.15
C TRP A 117 -6.10 2.34 -4.22
N GLN A 118 -7.25 1.83 -3.81
CA GLN A 118 -8.41 1.64 -4.68
C GLN A 118 -9.35 2.85 -4.60
N GLN A 119 -9.60 3.33 -3.39
CA GLN A 119 -10.46 4.50 -3.17
C GLN A 119 -10.37 5.03 -1.74
N THR A 120 -10.81 6.26 -1.54
CA THR A 120 -11.24 6.75 -0.24
C THR A 120 -12.68 7.23 -0.32
N LEU A 121 -13.55 6.69 0.53
CA LEU A 121 -14.90 7.19 0.75
C LEU A 121 -14.94 7.99 2.04
N MET A 122 -15.19 9.29 1.92
CA MET A 122 -15.33 10.19 3.06
C MET A 122 -16.76 10.13 3.62
N ASN A 123 -16.92 10.45 4.90
CA ASN A 123 -18.23 10.44 5.56
C ASN A 123 -19.19 11.52 5.02
N ASN A 124 -18.67 12.57 4.38
CA ASN A 124 -19.48 13.56 3.67
C ASN A 124 -19.99 13.08 2.30
N GLY A 125 -19.62 11.87 1.87
CA GLY A 125 -19.98 11.28 0.58
C GLY A 125 -18.97 11.53 -0.54
N ASP A 126 -17.91 12.29 -0.30
CA ASP A 126 -16.85 12.48 -1.29
C ASP A 126 -16.13 11.16 -1.55
N LEU A 127 -15.92 10.84 -2.82
CA LEU A 127 -15.25 9.63 -3.25
C LEU A 127 -14.02 10.01 -4.09
N PHE A 128 -12.86 9.55 -3.64
CA PHE A 128 -11.59 9.70 -4.36
C PHE A 128 -11.18 8.34 -4.90
N VAL A 129 -10.98 8.25 -6.21
CA VAL A 129 -10.54 7.03 -6.92
C VAL A 129 -9.37 7.43 -7.81
N PRO A 130 -8.18 6.84 -7.66
CA PRO A 130 -7.09 7.09 -8.58
C PRO A 130 -7.39 6.46 -9.94
N ASP A 131 -7.03 7.15 -11.02
CA ASP A 131 -7.14 6.62 -12.38
C ASP A 131 -6.20 5.42 -12.60
N ASP A 132 -5.06 5.41 -11.91
CA ASP A 132 -4.11 4.28 -11.86
C ASP A 132 -3.69 4.00 -10.41
N SER A 133 -4.30 2.98 -9.80
CA SER A 133 -3.93 2.52 -8.46
C SER A 133 -2.47 2.08 -8.33
N GLY A 134 -1.80 1.70 -9.43
CA GLY A 134 -0.38 1.31 -9.41
C GLY A 134 0.55 2.48 -9.08
N SER A 135 0.09 3.71 -9.27
CA SER A 135 0.82 4.94 -8.94
C SER A 135 0.55 5.43 -7.50
N TYR A 136 -0.34 4.77 -6.75
CA TYR A 136 -0.68 5.12 -5.37
C TYR A 136 -0.59 3.89 -4.47
N LEU A 137 0.54 3.74 -3.77
CA LEU A 137 0.75 2.57 -2.91
C LEU A 137 1.42 2.91 -1.60
N ILE A 138 1.23 2.04 -0.62
CA ILE A 138 2.00 2.00 0.61
C ILE A 138 2.58 0.60 0.81
N GLN A 139 3.86 0.55 1.19
CA GLN A 139 4.56 -0.68 1.55
C GLN A 139 5.11 -0.55 2.96
N PHE A 140 4.59 -1.37 3.88
CA PHE A 140 5.03 -1.41 5.27
C PHE A 140 6.27 -2.30 5.43
N GLN A 141 7.24 -1.84 6.22
CA GLN A 141 8.49 -2.52 6.50
C GLN A 141 8.52 -3.03 7.94
N PRO A 142 9.19 -4.17 8.22
CA PRO A 142 9.28 -4.74 9.57
C PRO A 142 9.88 -3.80 10.63
N ASP A 143 10.62 -2.77 10.22
CA ASP A 143 11.31 -1.82 11.09
C ASP A 143 10.44 -0.62 11.53
N GLY A 144 9.13 -0.64 11.25
CA GLY A 144 8.22 0.45 11.58
C GLY A 144 8.29 1.62 10.59
N THR A 145 8.93 1.45 9.44
CA THR A 145 8.90 2.43 8.34
C THR A 145 7.97 1.99 7.22
N ALA A 146 7.46 2.93 6.44
CA ALA A 146 6.71 2.65 5.24
C ALA A 146 7.22 3.49 4.07
N PHE A 147 7.18 2.90 2.87
CA PHE A 147 7.40 3.60 1.63
C PHE A 147 6.06 3.91 0.98
N ILE A 148 5.86 5.15 0.56
CA ILE A 148 4.63 5.61 -0.09
C ILE A 148 5.00 6.16 -1.48
N GLN A 149 4.34 5.66 -2.52
CA GLN A 149 4.27 6.32 -3.82
C GLN A 149 2.93 7.06 -3.88
N ALA A 150 2.99 8.37 -4.08
CA ALA A 150 1.85 9.25 -4.24
C ALA A 150 1.91 9.89 -5.63
N ASP A 151 1.40 9.15 -6.62
CA ASP A 151 1.53 9.45 -8.04
C ASP A 151 3.00 9.52 -8.48
N CYS A 152 3.51 10.70 -8.82
CA CYS A 152 4.88 10.92 -9.20
C CYS A 152 5.82 11.11 -8.01
N ASN A 153 5.27 11.34 -6.81
CA ASN A 153 6.02 11.69 -5.62
C ASN A 153 6.26 10.50 -4.70
N GLN A 154 7.38 10.54 -3.98
CA GLN A 154 7.78 9.51 -3.04
C GLN A 154 7.88 10.09 -1.63
N VAL A 155 7.34 9.35 -0.66
CA VAL A 155 7.33 9.73 0.75
C VAL A 155 7.81 8.54 1.59
N ARG A 156 8.74 8.80 2.51
CA ARG A 156 9.03 7.85 3.59
C ARG A 156 8.16 8.21 4.79
N ALA A 157 7.58 7.22 5.43
CA ALA A 157 6.75 7.39 6.62
C ALA A 157 7.25 6.53 7.78
N GLY A 158 7.03 6.99 9.00
CA GLY A 158 6.98 6.10 10.16
C GLY A 158 5.57 5.52 10.30
N TYR A 159 5.44 4.33 10.86
CA TYR A 159 4.14 3.80 11.25
C TYR A 159 4.23 2.99 12.54
N THR A 160 3.11 2.94 13.27
CA THR A 160 2.98 2.13 14.48
C THR A 160 1.65 1.37 14.44
N VAL A 161 1.68 0.16 15.02
CA VAL A 161 0.48 -0.65 15.20
C VAL A 161 0.34 -1.06 16.67
N ASP A 162 -0.83 -0.82 17.24
CA ASP A 162 -1.26 -1.33 18.55
C ASP A 162 -2.64 -2.00 18.43
N GLY A 163 -2.65 -3.33 18.36
CA GLY A 163 -3.83 -4.09 17.97
C GLY A 163 -4.28 -3.73 16.55
N ASN A 164 -5.44 -3.08 16.41
CA ASN A 164 -5.93 -2.56 15.13
C ASN A 164 -5.72 -1.05 14.97
N LEU A 165 -5.18 -0.36 16.00
CA LEU A 165 -4.86 1.06 15.88
C LEU A 165 -3.63 1.18 14.97
N LEU A 166 -3.75 1.98 13.91
CA LEU A 166 -2.69 2.24 12.95
C LEU A 166 -2.44 3.74 12.89
N THR A 167 -1.22 4.15 13.20
CA THR A 167 -0.75 5.51 12.97
C THR A 167 0.26 5.50 11.85
N ILE A 168 0.12 6.41 10.89
CA ILE A 168 1.09 6.64 9.83
C ILE A 168 1.51 8.10 9.92
N GLU A 169 2.82 8.34 9.91
CA GLU A 169 3.43 9.66 9.96
C GLU A 169 4.25 9.87 8.68
N PRO A 170 3.63 10.38 7.60
CA PRO A 170 4.35 10.70 6.39
C PRO A 170 5.41 11.76 6.65
N GLY A 171 6.64 11.49 6.20
CA GLY A 171 7.75 12.42 6.23
C GLY A 171 7.76 13.36 5.03
N PRO A 172 8.92 13.96 4.70
CA PRO A 172 9.02 14.85 3.55
C PRO A 172 8.77 14.11 2.24
N SER A 173 8.02 14.75 1.35
CA SER A 173 7.80 14.31 -0.02
C SER A 173 8.87 14.85 -0.96
N THR A 174 9.15 14.13 -2.03
CA THR A 174 9.69 14.76 -3.24
C THR A 174 8.71 15.85 -3.69
N LEU A 175 9.20 17.03 -4.07
CA LEU A 175 8.34 18.16 -4.49
C LEU A 175 8.30 18.24 -6.02
N VAL A 176 8.01 17.13 -6.68
CA VAL A 176 7.83 17.09 -8.13
C VAL A 176 6.38 17.48 -8.45
N ALA A 177 6.18 18.29 -9.48
CA ALA A 177 4.85 18.59 -9.99
C ALA A 177 4.29 17.36 -10.70
N CYS A 178 3.30 16.71 -10.08
CA CYS A 178 2.62 15.58 -10.70
C CYS A 178 1.65 16.04 -11.81
N PRO A 179 1.26 15.13 -12.72
CA PRO A 179 0.31 15.43 -13.79
C PRO A 179 -1.00 16.04 -13.27
N GLU A 180 -1.74 16.70 -14.17
CA GLU A 180 -3.09 17.16 -13.86
C GLU A 180 -3.98 15.97 -13.46
N GLY A 181 -4.83 16.16 -12.45
CA GLY A 181 -5.68 15.09 -11.90
C GLY A 181 -5.01 14.26 -10.80
N SER A 182 -3.74 14.52 -10.48
CA SER A 182 -3.06 13.84 -9.38
C SER A 182 -3.83 13.96 -8.05
N LEU A 183 -3.98 12.83 -7.36
CA LEU A 183 -4.54 12.73 -6.01
C LEU A 183 -3.43 12.62 -4.95
N GLY A 184 -2.16 12.88 -5.29
CA GLY A 184 -1.02 12.61 -4.42
C GLY A 184 -1.12 13.27 -3.05
N ASP A 185 -1.44 14.57 -3.01
CA ASP A 185 -1.61 15.32 -1.76
C ASP A 185 -2.79 14.80 -0.93
N GLN A 186 -3.88 14.42 -1.59
CA GLN A 186 -5.06 13.87 -0.93
C GLN A 186 -4.76 12.50 -0.33
N PHE A 187 -4.03 11.66 -1.05
CA PHE A 187 -3.61 10.34 -0.61
C PHE A 187 -2.75 10.41 0.65
N VAL A 188 -1.69 11.22 0.63
CA VAL A 188 -0.77 11.40 1.78
C VAL A 188 -1.50 12.01 2.98
N ARG A 189 -2.40 12.98 2.74
CA ARG A 189 -3.24 13.57 3.79
C ARG A 189 -4.14 12.51 4.45
N ASN A 190 -4.80 11.66 3.66
CA ASN A 190 -5.65 10.59 4.19
C ASN A 190 -4.81 9.57 4.99
N LEU A 191 -3.63 9.19 4.50
CA LEU A 191 -2.72 8.31 5.24
C LEU A 191 -2.31 8.91 6.60
N SER A 192 -2.00 10.22 6.66
CA SER A 192 -1.69 10.90 7.93
C SER A 192 -2.86 10.93 8.93
N ALA A 193 -4.08 10.74 8.42
CA ALA A 193 -5.29 10.66 9.18
C ALA A 193 -5.67 9.21 9.55
N ALA A 194 -4.84 8.21 9.29
CA ALA A 194 -5.07 6.84 9.71
C ALA A 194 -5.36 6.75 11.22
N ASN A 195 -6.37 5.95 11.57
CA ASN A 195 -6.76 5.67 12.95
C ASN A 195 -6.71 4.17 13.23
N SER A 196 -7.37 3.37 12.41
CA SER A 196 -7.42 1.92 12.56
C SER A 196 -7.42 1.24 11.22
N PHE A 197 -7.01 -0.03 11.18
CA PHE A 197 -7.08 -0.84 9.98
C PHE A 197 -7.86 -2.13 10.23
N PHE A 198 -8.34 -2.76 9.17
CA PHE A 198 -8.90 -4.11 9.17
C PHE A 198 -8.88 -4.67 7.74
N PHE A 199 -9.20 -5.94 7.58
CA PHE A 199 -9.32 -6.58 6.27
C PHE A 199 -10.77 -6.97 5.99
N ASP A 200 -11.22 -6.84 4.74
CA ASP A 200 -12.51 -7.39 4.32
C ASP A 200 -12.39 -8.87 3.90
N ASP A 201 -13.53 -9.47 3.52
CA ASP A 201 -13.58 -10.88 3.09
C ASP A 201 -12.80 -11.15 1.79
N ALA A 202 -12.51 -10.10 1.00
CA ALA A 202 -11.68 -10.20 -0.21
C ALA A 202 -10.18 -10.09 0.10
N GLY A 203 -9.80 -9.80 1.34
CA GLY A 203 -8.42 -9.57 1.75
C GLY A 203 -7.91 -8.16 1.41
N ASP A 204 -8.81 -7.23 1.09
CA ASP A 204 -8.44 -5.82 0.93
C ASP A 204 -8.18 -5.21 2.30
N LEU A 205 -7.16 -4.34 2.37
CA LEU A 205 -6.87 -3.54 3.54
C LEU A 205 -7.80 -2.32 3.55
N LEU A 206 -8.52 -2.13 4.64
CA LEU A 206 -9.29 -0.93 4.92
C LEU A 206 -8.62 -0.17 6.05
N ILE A 207 -8.44 1.14 5.87
CA ILE A 207 -7.92 2.06 6.89
C ILE A 207 -9.01 3.08 7.19
N ASP A 208 -9.56 3.02 8.39
CA ASP A 208 -10.46 4.04 8.90
C ASP A 208 -9.67 5.27 9.34
N LEU A 209 -10.21 6.43 8.99
CA LEU A 209 -9.63 7.72 9.28
C LEU A 209 -10.13 8.27 10.62
N LYS A 210 -9.31 9.09 11.27
CA LYS A 210 -9.62 9.76 12.53
C LYS A 210 -10.97 10.47 12.48
N PHE A 211 -11.67 10.46 13.61
CA PHE A 211 -12.99 11.10 13.79
C PHE A 211 -14.07 10.54 12.85
N ASP A 212 -13.95 9.28 12.45
CA ASP A 212 -14.85 8.62 11.50
C ASP A 212 -15.04 9.43 10.21
N SER A 213 -13.96 10.09 9.77
CA SER A 213 -14.00 11.03 8.64
C SER A 213 -14.08 10.35 7.27
N GLY A 214 -13.74 9.07 7.20
CA GLY A 214 -13.80 8.25 6.00
C GLY A 214 -13.03 6.95 6.14
N THR A 215 -13.03 6.16 5.07
CA THR A 215 -12.30 4.89 4.99
C THR A 215 -11.54 4.83 3.67
N MET A 216 -10.25 4.50 3.74
CA MET A 216 -9.42 4.17 2.58
C MET A 216 -9.50 2.66 2.33
N ARG A 217 -9.59 2.24 1.07
CA ARG A 217 -9.54 0.83 0.66
C ARG A 217 -8.31 0.59 -0.21
N PHE A 218 -7.62 -0.50 0.04
CA PHE A 218 -6.44 -0.93 -0.69
C PHE A 218 -6.54 -2.40 -1.07
N SER A 219 -6.09 -2.74 -2.27
CA SER A 219 -5.89 -4.13 -2.66
C SER A 219 -4.44 -4.54 -2.40
N SER A 220 -4.23 -5.80 -2.03
CA SER A 220 -2.89 -6.34 -1.91
C SER A 220 -2.31 -6.69 -3.29
N GLN A 221 -1.04 -6.37 -3.49
CA GLN A 221 -0.27 -6.87 -4.62
C GLN A 221 1.01 -7.53 -4.09
N SER A 222 1.22 -8.79 -4.49
CA SER A 222 2.45 -9.50 -4.14
C SER A 222 3.66 -8.84 -4.80
N ASN A 223 4.73 -8.75 -4.01
CA ASN A 223 6.07 -8.34 -4.44
C ASN A 223 6.97 -9.56 -4.74
N ASP A 224 6.39 -10.77 -4.77
CA ASP A 224 7.09 -11.96 -5.19
C ASP A 224 7.39 -11.89 -6.69
N LEU A 225 8.64 -12.19 -7.04
CA LEU A 225 9.04 -12.29 -8.43
C LEU A 225 8.49 -13.57 -9.06
N ALA A 226 8.51 -14.68 -8.33
CA ALA A 226 7.97 -15.95 -8.83
C ALA A 226 6.44 -15.87 -8.98
N GLY A 227 5.92 -16.35 -10.11
CA GLY A 227 4.50 -16.27 -10.47
C GLY A 227 4.07 -14.93 -11.09
N SER A 228 5.01 -14.11 -11.57
CA SER A 228 4.71 -12.78 -12.11
C SER A 228 5.08 -12.65 -13.60
N ASN A 229 4.36 -11.78 -14.31
CA ASN A 229 4.53 -11.54 -15.75
C ASN A 229 4.84 -10.06 -15.99
N TRP A 230 5.82 -9.80 -16.85
CA TRP A 230 6.34 -8.46 -17.08
C TRP A 230 6.59 -8.18 -18.56
N ILE A 231 6.37 -6.93 -18.93
CA ILE A 231 6.74 -6.33 -20.21
C ILE A 231 8.00 -5.51 -19.97
N VAL A 232 9.03 -5.70 -20.77
CA VAL A 232 10.28 -4.93 -20.68
C VAL A 232 10.06 -3.59 -21.37
N THR A 233 10.34 -2.49 -20.67
CA THR A 233 10.18 -1.13 -21.21
C THR A 233 11.54 -0.53 -21.59
N SER A 234 12.59 -0.85 -20.83
CA SER A 234 13.94 -0.38 -21.09
C SER A 234 14.99 -1.41 -20.65
N TYR A 235 16.15 -1.42 -21.29
CA TYR A 235 17.26 -2.29 -20.94
C TYR A 235 18.61 -1.62 -21.18
N ASN A 236 19.66 -2.11 -20.52
CA ASN A 236 21.03 -1.65 -20.73
C ASN A 236 21.59 -2.24 -22.03
N ASN A 237 21.97 -1.39 -22.97
CA ASN A 237 22.46 -1.83 -24.27
C ASN A 237 23.94 -2.33 -24.26
N GLY A 238 24.57 -2.43 -23.10
CA GLY A 238 25.97 -2.80 -22.94
C GLY A 238 26.97 -1.67 -23.24
N GLN A 239 26.48 -0.46 -23.51
CA GLN A 239 27.27 0.75 -23.74
C GLN A 239 27.03 1.80 -22.65
N GLU A 240 26.75 1.33 -21.43
CA GLU A 240 26.41 2.16 -20.26
C GLU A 240 25.17 3.06 -20.48
N ALA A 241 24.30 2.70 -21.44
CA ALA A 241 23.07 3.41 -21.73
C ALA A 241 21.87 2.50 -21.50
N VAL A 242 20.86 3.03 -20.80
CA VAL A 242 19.52 2.42 -20.72
C VAL A 242 18.68 2.97 -21.86
N VAL A 243 18.25 2.09 -22.76
CA VAL A 243 17.46 2.44 -23.94
C VAL A 243 16.08 1.83 -23.84
N ASN A 244 15.09 2.49 -24.46
CA ASN A 244 13.74 1.93 -24.58
C ASN A 244 13.75 0.77 -25.60
N THR A 245 12.77 -0.11 -25.45
CA THR A 245 12.49 -1.12 -26.48
C THR A 245 12.13 -0.45 -27.81
N MET A 246 12.53 -1.11 -28.90
CA MET A 246 12.19 -0.70 -30.25
C MET A 246 10.67 -0.72 -30.45
N THR A 247 10.16 0.25 -31.19
CA THR A 247 8.76 0.25 -31.64
C THR A 247 8.46 -1.03 -32.42
N ASP A 248 7.24 -1.53 -32.30
CA ASP A 248 6.77 -2.78 -32.92
C ASP A 248 7.53 -4.05 -32.48
N THR A 249 8.25 -3.98 -31.36
CA THR A 249 8.77 -5.15 -30.66
C THR A 249 8.19 -5.20 -29.25
N GLU A 250 7.88 -6.40 -28.77
CA GLU A 250 7.44 -6.61 -27.40
C GLU A 250 8.38 -7.61 -26.72
N LEU A 251 9.11 -7.12 -25.73
CA LEU A 251 9.98 -7.93 -24.90
C LEU A 251 9.22 -8.30 -23.63
N THR A 252 9.27 -9.57 -23.24
CA THR A 252 8.54 -10.07 -22.08
C THR A 252 9.44 -10.89 -21.15
N ALA A 253 9.11 -10.91 -19.87
CA ALA A 253 9.77 -11.73 -18.86
C ALA A 253 8.72 -12.30 -17.91
N ASN A 254 8.49 -13.61 -17.99
CA ASN A 254 7.53 -14.36 -17.21
C ASN A 254 8.30 -15.22 -16.22
N PHE A 255 8.22 -14.89 -14.93
CA PHE A 255 8.92 -15.57 -13.86
C PHE A 255 8.00 -16.64 -13.28
N GLY A 256 8.26 -17.90 -13.61
CA GLY A 256 7.50 -19.04 -13.11
C GLY A 256 7.83 -19.39 -11.66
N THR A 257 6.89 -20.08 -10.99
CA THR A 257 7.10 -20.62 -9.64
C THR A 257 8.03 -21.84 -9.60
N ASP A 258 8.46 -22.32 -10.76
CA ASP A 258 9.42 -23.40 -10.98
C ASP A 258 10.89 -22.91 -11.01
N GLY A 259 11.13 -21.61 -10.79
CA GLY A 259 12.46 -21.00 -10.87
C GLY A 259 12.94 -20.80 -12.30
N ARG A 260 12.02 -20.73 -13.28
CA ARG A 260 12.33 -20.41 -14.68
C ARG A 260 11.79 -19.04 -15.06
N VAL A 261 12.58 -18.28 -15.82
CA VAL A 261 12.10 -17.09 -16.52
C VAL A 261 12.05 -17.38 -18.01
N SER A 262 10.95 -17.04 -18.65
CA SER A 262 10.74 -17.22 -20.09
C SER A 262 10.12 -15.98 -20.70
N GLY A 263 10.31 -15.78 -22.00
CA GLY A 263 9.68 -14.66 -22.69
C GLY A 263 10.15 -14.49 -24.12
N ASN A 264 9.70 -13.39 -24.72
CA ASN A 264 10.13 -12.93 -26.03
C ASN A 264 11.24 -11.88 -25.85
N ALA A 265 12.35 -12.01 -26.58
CA ALA A 265 13.49 -11.10 -26.56
C ALA A 265 13.51 -10.13 -27.77
N GLY A 266 12.44 -10.10 -28.56
CA GLY A 266 12.30 -9.33 -29.80
C GLY A 266 12.06 -10.25 -31.00
N CYS A 267 13.06 -11.06 -31.37
CA CYS A 267 12.96 -12.03 -32.46
C CYS A 267 12.70 -13.45 -31.96
N ASN A 268 13.42 -13.86 -30.92
CA ASN A 268 13.41 -15.20 -30.37
C ASN A 268 12.76 -15.27 -29.00
N ASN A 269 12.25 -16.46 -28.70
CA ASN A 269 11.86 -16.81 -27.35
C ASN A 269 13.08 -17.32 -26.59
N TYR A 270 13.14 -16.98 -25.30
CA TYR A 270 14.19 -17.42 -24.40
C TYR A 270 13.63 -18.16 -23.19
N ASN A 271 14.49 -18.98 -22.59
CA ASN A 271 14.27 -19.56 -21.27
C ASN A 271 15.57 -19.48 -20.46
N ALA A 272 15.46 -19.16 -19.19
CA ALA A 272 16.58 -19.08 -18.25
C ALA A 272 16.16 -19.63 -16.89
N GLY A 273 17.12 -20.10 -16.11
CA GLY A 273 16.93 -20.34 -14.68
C GLY A 273 17.04 -19.02 -13.92
N PHE A 274 16.27 -18.85 -12.85
CA PHE A 274 16.50 -17.77 -11.90
C PHE A 274 16.44 -18.26 -10.47
N THR A 275 17.18 -17.60 -9.59
CA THR A 275 17.13 -17.80 -8.15
C THR A 275 17.04 -16.44 -7.45
N VAL A 276 16.33 -16.42 -6.32
CA VAL A 276 16.14 -15.21 -5.51
C VAL A 276 16.52 -15.50 -4.06
N ASP A 277 17.28 -14.59 -3.47
CA ASP A 277 17.58 -14.54 -2.02
C ASP A 277 17.40 -13.11 -1.52
N GLY A 278 16.25 -12.85 -0.88
CA GLY A 278 15.79 -11.50 -0.58
C GLY A 278 15.59 -10.69 -1.86
N ASN A 279 16.33 -9.59 -2.02
CA ASN A 279 16.34 -8.78 -3.24
C ASN A 279 17.45 -9.17 -4.22
N ASN A 280 18.32 -10.11 -3.87
CA ASN A 280 19.35 -10.59 -4.78
C ASN A 280 18.73 -11.55 -5.78
N ILE A 281 19.12 -11.42 -7.04
CA ILE A 281 18.68 -12.29 -8.13
C ILE A 281 19.89 -12.78 -8.90
N THR A 282 19.84 -14.02 -9.35
CA THR A 282 20.78 -14.55 -10.34
C THR A 282 19.97 -15.15 -11.47
N ILE A 283 20.27 -14.76 -12.70
CA ILE A 283 19.63 -15.28 -13.91
C ILE A 283 20.68 -16.01 -14.75
N GLU A 284 20.46 -17.31 -14.95
CA GLU A 284 21.31 -18.17 -15.77
C GLU A 284 20.62 -18.40 -17.11
N LEU A 285 21.07 -17.68 -18.14
CA LEU A 285 20.52 -17.83 -19.49
C LEU A 285 20.66 -19.27 -19.97
N GLY A 286 19.53 -19.82 -20.42
CA GLY A 286 19.47 -21.12 -21.04
C GLY A 286 19.55 -21.02 -22.56
N ILE A 287 18.83 -21.94 -23.22
CA ILE A 287 18.79 -22.03 -24.67
C ILE A 287 17.75 -21.02 -25.18
N SER A 288 18.16 -20.14 -26.10
CA SER A 288 17.26 -19.34 -26.93
C SER A 288 16.96 -20.07 -28.24
N THR A 289 15.79 -19.82 -28.84
CA THR A 289 15.61 -20.17 -30.25
C THR A 289 16.59 -19.35 -31.12
N MET A 290 16.98 -19.88 -32.27
CA MET A 290 17.93 -19.24 -33.20
C MET A 290 17.24 -18.92 -34.52
N MET A 291 16.09 -18.24 -34.47
CA MET A 291 15.45 -17.63 -35.63
C MET A 291 16.22 -16.37 -36.01
N PHE A 292 16.27 -16.09 -37.31
CA PHE A 292 16.77 -14.83 -37.84
C PHE A 292 15.59 -13.96 -38.23
N CYS A 293 15.54 -12.73 -37.70
CA CYS A 293 14.60 -11.71 -38.09
C CYS A 293 15.36 -10.53 -38.71
N ASP A 294 14.90 -10.05 -39.86
CA ASP A 294 15.47 -8.91 -40.57
C ASP A 294 14.68 -7.62 -40.38
N GLN A 295 13.47 -7.70 -39.80
CA GLN A 295 12.61 -6.56 -39.49
C GLN A 295 12.02 -6.68 -38.06
N PRO A 296 11.91 -5.56 -37.32
CA PRO A 296 12.50 -4.26 -37.64
C PRO A 296 14.04 -4.30 -37.64
N GLU A 297 14.69 -3.40 -38.40
CA GLU A 297 16.15 -3.34 -38.47
C GLU A 297 16.75 -3.14 -37.08
N GLY A 298 17.65 -4.04 -36.66
CA GLY A 298 18.27 -4.02 -35.32
C GLY A 298 17.60 -4.92 -34.29
N VAL A 299 16.51 -5.63 -34.61
CA VAL A 299 15.81 -6.52 -33.66
C VAL A 299 16.71 -7.62 -33.08
N MET A 300 17.64 -8.15 -33.89
CA MET A 300 18.61 -9.15 -33.44
C MET A 300 19.67 -8.58 -32.49
N ASP A 301 20.01 -7.29 -32.62
CA ASP A 301 20.93 -6.61 -31.71
C ASP A 301 20.23 -6.30 -30.39
N GLN A 302 18.98 -5.84 -30.44
CA GLN A 302 18.13 -5.67 -29.25
C GLN A 302 18.02 -6.96 -28.45
N GLU A 303 17.74 -8.09 -29.11
CA GLU A 303 17.65 -9.40 -28.46
C GLU A 303 18.92 -9.74 -27.69
N GLN A 304 20.08 -9.66 -28.34
CA GLN A 304 21.35 -9.98 -27.70
C GLN A 304 21.66 -9.05 -26.52
N GLN A 305 21.41 -7.76 -26.69
CA GLN A 305 21.65 -6.75 -25.65
C GLN A 305 20.71 -6.95 -24.45
N PHE A 306 19.42 -7.19 -24.70
CA PHE A 306 18.46 -7.45 -23.64
C PHE A 306 18.80 -8.72 -22.86
N LEU A 307 19.12 -9.83 -23.55
CA LEU A 307 19.51 -11.06 -22.87
C LEU A 307 20.78 -10.87 -22.04
N ALA A 308 21.78 -10.16 -22.56
CA ALA A 308 22.97 -9.80 -21.81
C ALA A 308 22.62 -8.95 -20.57
N ALA A 309 21.76 -7.94 -20.73
CA ALA A 309 21.29 -7.11 -19.63
C ALA A 309 20.56 -7.93 -18.56
N LEU A 310 19.65 -8.82 -18.96
CA LEU A 310 18.93 -9.72 -18.06
C LEU A 310 19.90 -10.63 -17.28
N SER A 311 20.91 -11.19 -17.94
CA SER A 311 21.95 -12.01 -17.27
C SER A 311 22.86 -11.22 -16.33
N SER A 312 22.94 -9.90 -16.49
CA SER A 312 23.76 -9.03 -15.65
C SER A 312 23.07 -8.59 -14.36
N ALA A 313 21.77 -8.89 -14.21
CA ALA A 313 21.00 -8.54 -13.03
C ALA A 313 21.55 -9.25 -11.78
N ALA A 314 21.78 -8.47 -10.73
CA ALA A 314 22.23 -8.91 -9.41
C ALA A 314 21.20 -8.61 -8.33
N THR A 315 20.41 -7.53 -8.49
CA THR A 315 19.31 -7.19 -7.58
C THR A 315 18.05 -6.82 -8.36
N TYR A 316 16.89 -6.97 -7.71
CA TYR A 316 15.61 -6.48 -8.22
C TYR A 316 14.79 -5.76 -7.15
N GLN A 317 13.93 -4.85 -7.60
CA GLN A 317 12.95 -4.17 -6.77
C GLN A 317 11.65 -4.04 -7.54
N ILE A 318 10.55 -4.40 -6.89
CA ILE A 318 9.19 -4.20 -7.39
C ILE A 318 8.58 -3.04 -6.62
N MET A 319 8.06 -2.05 -7.35
CA MET A 319 7.37 -0.88 -6.84
C MET A 319 6.05 -0.75 -7.60
N GLY A 320 4.98 -1.33 -7.05
CA GLY A 320 3.69 -1.42 -7.72
C GLY A 320 3.77 -2.14 -9.06
N ASN A 321 3.46 -1.41 -10.13
CA ASN A 321 3.49 -1.92 -11.50
C ASN A 321 4.85 -1.82 -12.17
N THR A 322 5.88 -1.27 -11.52
CA THR A 322 7.23 -1.19 -12.09
C THR A 322 8.17 -2.15 -11.38
N MET A 323 8.96 -2.89 -12.14
CA MET A 323 10.11 -3.62 -11.63
C MET A 323 11.39 -3.02 -12.21
N GLN A 324 12.40 -2.88 -11.38
CA GLN A 324 13.75 -2.54 -11.81
C GLN A 324 14.71 -3.65 -11.43
N MET A 325 15.60 -3.98 -12.35
CA MET A 325 16.74 -4.86 -12.10
C MET A 325 18.03 -4.06 -12.23
N ARG A 326 18.98 -4.30 -11.33
CA ARG A 326 20.28 -3.61 -11.31
C ARG A 326 21.42 -4.61 -11.33
N THR A 327 22.56 -4.19 -11.88
CA THR A 327 23.79 -4.99 -11.94
C THR A 327 24.51 -5.00 -10.59
N ALA A 328 25.58 -5.79 -10.48
CA ALA A 328 26.43 -5.83 -9.28
C ALA A 328 27.10 -4.47 -8.97
N ASP A 329 27.34 -3.65 -9.99
CA ASP A 329 27.86 -2.28 -9.86
C ASP A 329 26.76 -1.23 -9.63
N ASP A 330 25.55 -1.69 -9.32
CA ASP A 330 24.35 -0.85 -9.09
C ASP A 330 23.93 -0.02 -10.32
N ALA A 331 24.30 -0.43 -11.53
CA ALA A 331 23.78 0.16 -12.76
C ALA A 331 22.42 -0.45 -13.12
N LEU A 332 21.53 0.30 -13.76
CA LEU A 332 20.28 -0.26 -14.28
C LEU A 332 20.58 -1.32 -15.35
N ALA A 333 20.02 -2.51 -15.15
CA ALA A 333 20.06 -3.60 -16.12
C ALA A 333 18.81 -3.58 -17.00
N ALA A 334 17.63 -3.51 -16.40
CA ALA A 334 16.36 -3.41 -17.12
C ALA A 334 15.25 -2.81 -16.25
N ILE A 335 14.28 -2.19 -16.92
CA ILE A 335 13.05 -1.68 -16.33
C ILE A 335 11.90 -2.42 -17.00
N PHE A 336 10.92 -2.80 -16.18
CA PHE A 336 9.79 -3.58 -16.60
C PHE A 336 8.51 -2.95 -16.07
N MET A 337 7.44 -3.13 -16.83
CA MET A 337 6.09 -2.85 -16.41
C MET A 337 5.36 -4.18 -16.21
N ARG A 338 4.59 -4.29 -15.14
CA ARG A 338 3.79 -5.49 -14.86
C ARG A 338 2.84 -5.69 -16.03
N ALA A 339 2.84 -6.91 -16.59
CA ALA A 339 1.87 -7.23 -17.63
C ALA A 339 0.47 -7.11 -17.02
N PRO A 340 -0.53 -6.60 -17.77
CA PRO A 340 -1.90 -6.63 -17.31
C PRO A 340 -2.23 -8.08 -16.94
N ALA A 341 -2.94 -8.28 -15.83
CA ALA A 341 -3.50 -9.58 -15.53
C ALA A 341 -4.22 -10.04 -16.79
N SER A 342 -3.86 -11.21 -17.31
CA SER A 342 -4.58 -11.85 -18.41
C SER A 342 -6.05 -11.80 -18.02
N GLU A 343 -6.83 -10.87 -18.59
CA GLU A 343 -8.26 -11.06 -18.70
C GLU A 343 -8.36 -12.42 -19.38
N GLU A 344 -8.75 -13.46 -18.64
CA GLU A 344 -9.21 -14.67 -19.28
C GLU A 344 -10.24 -14.18 -20.29
N ALA A 345 -9.87 -14.21 -21.58
CA ALA A 345 -10.79 -13.93 -22.66
C ALA A 345 -12.04 -14.75 -22.31
N PRO A 346 -13.22 -14.11 -22.18
CA PRO A 346 -14.40 -14.81 -21.71
C PRO A 346 -14.52 -16.03 -22.59
N ALA A 347 -14.48 -17.22 -21.98
CA ALA A 347 -14.54 -18.50 -22.66
C ALA A 347 -15.55 -18.35 -23.79
N GLU A 348 -15.10 -18.49 -25.05
CA GLU A 348 -16.00 -18.45 -26.20
C GLU A 348 -17.19 -19.31 -25.83
N VAL A 349 -18.34 -18.66 -25.66
CA VAL A 349 -19.60 -19.34 -25.42
C VAL A 349 -19.88 -20.07 -26.71
N THR A 350 -19.36 -21.29 -26.83
CA THR A 350 -19.81 -22.23 -27.84
C THR A 350 -21.33 -22.30 -27.66
N PRO A 351 -22.14 -21.95 -28.68
CA PRO A 351 -23.57 -22.11 -28.56
C PRO A 351 -23.83 -23.58 -28.25
N THR A 352 -24.33 -23.85 -27.04
CA THR A 352 -24.88 -25.15 -26.69
C THR A 352 -26.02 -25.41 -27.66
N GLU A 353 -25.76 -26.24 -28.65
CA GLU A 353 -26.77 -26.75 -29.56
C GLU A 353 -27.84 -27.42 -28.70
N GLU A 354 -29.03 -26.82 -28.66
CA GLU A 354 -30.19 -27.33 -27.94
C GLU A 354 -30.54 -28.72 -28.48
N PRO A 355 -30.48 -29.80 -27.68
CA PRO A 355 -30.84 -31.12 -28.17
C PRO A 355 -32.36 -31.17 -28.37
N ALA A 356 -32.77 -31.46 -29.61
CA ALA A 356 -34.16 -31.68 -29.99
C ALA A 356 -34.87 -32.65 -29.01
N PRO A 357 -36.12 -32.36 -28.57
CA PRO A 357 -36.79 -33.21 -27.61
C PRO A 357 -37.15 -34.57 -28.21
N SER A 358 -36.53 -35.63 -27.65
CA SER A 358 -36.90 -37.03 -27.87
C SER A 358 -38.28 -37.30 -27.28
N GLY A 359 -39.28 -37.37 -28.16
CA GLY A 359 -40.66 -37.74 -27.80
C GLY A 359 -40.73 -39.15 -27.19
N THR A 360 -41.40 -39.24 -26.04
CA THR A 360 -41.76 -40.52 -25.41
C THR A 360 -43.20 -40.83 -25.76
N ALA A 361 -43.42 -42.02 -26.31
CA ALA A 361 -44.71 -42.53 -26.76
C ALA A 361 -45.63 -42.93 -25.60
N GLU A 362 -46.94 -42.71 -25.77
CA GLU A 362 -47.98 -43.56 -25.18
C GLU A 362 -49.09 -43.84 -26.22
N PRO A 363 -49.73 -45.02 -26.17
CA PRO A 363 -50.41 -45.65 -27.31
C PRO A 363 -51.88 -45.25 -27.40
N THR A 364 -52.57 -45.55 -28.53
CA THR A 364 -53.78 -46.41 -28.62
C THR A 364 -54.37 -46.37 -30.06
N VAL A 365 -54.75 -47.56 -30.55
CA VAL A 365 -55.70 -47.95 -31.63
C VAL A 365 -55.38 -47.73 -33.14
N GLU A 366 -55.08 -48.87 -33.78
CA GLU A 366 -55.39 -49.29 -35.17
C GLU A 366 -56.91 -49.26 -35.52
N PRO A 367 -57.36 -49.56 -36.77
CA PRO A 367 -56.68 -49.52 -38.09
C PRO A 367 -57.57 -48.91 -39.21
N THR A 368 -57.06 -48.78 -40.46
CA THR A 368 -57.66 -49.35 -41.72
C THR A 368 -57.19 -48.63 -43.00
N ALA A 369 -56.68 -49.43 -43.95
CA ALA A 369 -56.63 -49.31 -45.42
C ALA A 369 -55.69 -48.28 -46.13
N GLU A 370 -54.54 -48.78 -46.62
CA GLU A 370 -54.14 -49.01 -48.04
C GLU A 370 -54.80 -48.21 -49.21
N PRO A 371 -54.15 -48.09 -50.40
CA PRO A 371 -53.00 -47.24 -50.76
C PRO A 371 -53.27 -46.45 -52.09
N THR A 372 -52.25 -45.81 -52.69
CA THR A 372 -51.97 -45.75 -54.17
C THR A 372 -51.56 -44.38 -54.75
N ALA A 373 -50.43 -44.43 -55.48
CA ALA A 373 -50.00 -43.67 -56.67
C ALA A 373 -49.41 -42.24 -56.60
N GLU A 374 -48.21 -42.15 -57.23
CA GLU A 374 -47.59 -41.01 -57.94
C GLU A 374 -48.51 -40.44 -59.08
N PRO A 375 -48.11 -39.57 -60.05
CA PRO A 375 -46.80 -38.94 -60.35
C PRO A 375 -46.88 -37.48 -60.88
N THR A 376 -45.78 -37.02 -61.49
CA THR A 376 -45.67 -36.01 -62.59
C THR A 376 -45.68 -34.55 -62.13
N GLY A 377 -44.83 -33.63 -62.57
CA GLY A 377 -43.87 -33.53 -63.66
C GLY A 377 -43.80 -32.04 -64.03
N GLU A 378 -42.60 -31.47 -64.08
CA GLU A 378 -42.04 -30.83 -65.29
C GLU A 378 -42.23 -29.27 -65.33
N PRO A 379 -41.54 -28.52 -66.21
CA PRO A 379 -40.45 -27.61 -65.81
C PRO A 379 -40.58 -26.21 -66.46
N THR A 380 -39.67 -25.25 -66.20
CA THR A 380 -39.36 -24.17 -67.17
C THR A 380 -37.99 -23.50 -66.88
N GLU A 381 -37.00 -23.81 -67.73
CA GLU A 381 -36.06 -22.93 -68.48
C GLU A 381 -35.58 -21.59 -67.84
N GLU A 382 -34.26 -21.38 -67.60
CA GLU A 382 -33.16 -20.93 -68.52
C GLU A 382 -33.22 -19.42 -68.91
N PRO A 383 -32.16 -18.76 -69.47
CA PRO A 383 -30.70 -19.01 -69.52
C PRO A 383 -29.82 -17.74 -69.17
N SER A 384 -28.60 -17.85 -68.63
CA SER A 384 -27.25 -17.84 -69.30
C SER A 384 -26.65 -16.42 -69.60
N PRO A 385 -25.37 -16.24 -69.98
CA PRO A 385 -24.19 -16.17 -69.10
C PRO A 385 -23.21 -15.00 -69.41
N SER A 386 -22.08 -14.94 -68.67
CA SER A 386 -20.65 -14.62 -68.99
C SER A 386 -20.27 -13.82 -70.26
N PRO A 387 -19.07 -13.18 -70.40
CA PRO A 387 -17.75 -13.66 -69.93
C PRO A 387 -16.68 -12.59 -69.60
N THR A 388 -15.51 -13.00 -69.08
CA THR A 388 -14.11 -12.57 -69.39
C THR A 388 -13.22 -13.20 -68.32
N ASP A 389 -12.26 -14.10 -68.54
CA ASP A 389 -11.24 -14.38 -69.55
C ASP A 389 -9.90 -13.62 -69.37
N GLU A 390 -8.87 -14.46 -69.27
CA GLU A 390 -7.40 -14.32 -69.38
C GLU A 390 -6.60 -13.32 -68.53
N GLY A 391 -5.51 -13.85 -67.95
CA GLY A 391 -4.39 -13.09 -67.39
C GLY A 391 -3.57 -13.86 -66.38
#